data_AF-A0A6I7PLI9-F1
#
_entry.id   AF-A0A6I7PLI9-F1
#
_cell.length_a   1.000
_cell.length_b   1.000
_cell.length_c   1.000
_cell.angle_alpha   90.00
_cell.angle_beta   90.00
_cell.angle_gamma   90.00
#
_symmetry.space_group_name_H-M   'P 1'
#
loop_
_entity.id
_entity.type
_entity.pdbx_description
1 polymer ?
#
loop_
_entity_poly.entity_id
_entity_poly.type
_entity_poly.pdbx_seq_one_letter_code
_entity_poly.pdbx_strand_id
1 'polypeptide(L)'
;MRRVVTIYPAASPHGGVIRSDAGEVVASHWAVRPVAPGASSTSDMPELPAGDLFWAWTGGMGEGLFDDDPRTWMGSGRNALDAFCVAARPGLEARGGRLLLRPHHAHALGDVPSCLRLLREQEGGPFALLLDPVAMLAQSMRADAQDHFTRMAHALAGVSDGVVIDGADEDLAMLLLEALGGAPINEKAFLAVTPGASETLRGRVAAIAAQG
;
A
#
# COMPACT_ATOMS: atom_id res chain seq x y z
N MET A 1 6.76 14.26 13.05
CA MET A 1 6.38 13.19 13.99
C MET A 1 5.48 12.21 13.28
N ARG A 2 5.98 11.00 13.02
CA ARG A 2 5.24 9.93 12.35
C ARG A 2 4.11 9.44 13.27
N ARG A 3 2.96 9.09 12.69
CA ARG A 3 1.82 8.57 13.44
C ARG A 3 1.83 7.04 13.40
N VAL A 4 1.75 6.41 14.56
CA VAL A 4 1.35 5.00 14.63
C VAL A 4 -0.16 4.94 14.54
N VAL A 5 -0.65 4.01 13.74
CA VAL A 5 -2.07 3.85 13.46
C VAL A 5 -2.44 2.37 13.52
N THR A 6 -3.65 2.08 13.96
CA THR A 6 -4.21 0.74 13.95
C THR A 6 -5.10 0.58 12.73
N ILE A 7 -4.86 -0.47 11.95
CA ILE A 7 -5.76 -0.90 10.89
C ILE A 7 -6.94 -1.54 11.60
N TYR A 8 -8.14 -1.03 11.44
CA TYR A 8 -9.34 -1.71 11.96
C TYR A 8 -9.88 -2.62 10.88
N PRO A 9 -10.34 -3.84 11.24
CA PRO A 9 -10.46 -4.91 10.28
C PRO A 9 -11.46 -4.52 9.19
N ALA A 10 -10.98 -4.51 7.96
CA ALA A 10 -11.67 -5.23 6.93
C ALA A 10 -11.00 -6.58 6.81
N ALA A 11 -11.56 -7.61 7.45
CA ALA A 11 -11.23 -8.99 7.13
C ALA A 11 -11.74 -9.39 5.73
N SER A 12 -11.82 -8.44 4.81
CA SER A 12 -12.44 -8.58 3.50
C SER A 12 -11.62 -7.81 2.48
N PRO A 13 -11.35 -8.39 1.29
CA PRO A 13 -10.74 -7.69 0.15
C PRO A 13 -11.55 -6.48 -0.36
N HIS A 14 -12.60 -6.05 0.35
CA HIS A 14 -13.61 -5.07 -0.08
C HIS A 14 -13.71 -3.80 0.78
N GLY A 15 -12.90 -3.58 1.82
CA GLY A 15 -13.17 -2.45 2.74
C GLY A 15 -12.01 -2.05 3.64
N GLY A 16 -12.21 -1.04 4.48
CA GLY A 16 -11.36 -0.74 5.63
C GLY A 16 -11.12 0.74 5.88
N VAL A 17 -10.84 1.09 7.13
CA VAL A 17 -10.31 2.41 7.50
C VAL A 17 -9.06 2.20 8.34
N ILE A 18 -8.04 2.98 8.03
CA ILE A 18 -6.86 3.11 8.87
C ILE A 18 -7.19 4.17 9.91
N ARG A 19 -7.07 3.85 11.21
CA ARG A 19 -7.37 4.80 12.28
C ARG A 19 -6.19 5.08 13.17
N SER A 20 -6.08 6.30 13.67
CA SER A 20 -5.14 6.62 14.74
C SER A 20 -5.49 5.87 16.03
N ASP A 21 -4.58 5.89 17.00
CA ASP A 21 -4.84 5.34 18.34
C ASP A 21 -5.98 6.09 19.06
N ALA A 22 -6.21 7.36 18.71
CA ALA A 22 -7.35 8.15 19.18
C ALA A 22 -8.67 7.80 18.46
N GLY A 23 -8.64 6.90 17.47
CA GLY A 23 -9.81 6.45 16.73
C GLY A 23 -10.18 7.32 15.52
N GLU A 24 -9.40 8.35 15.17
CA GLU A 24 -9.65 9.20 14.01
C GLU A 24 -9.37 8.45 12.71
N VAL A 25 -10.13 8.70 11.65
CA VAL A 25 -9.84 8.11 10.33
C VAL A 25 -8.63 8.82 9.72
N VAL A 26 -7.59 8.05 9.41
CA VAL A 26 -6.37 8.52 8.75
C VAL A 26 -6.43 8.27 7.25
N ALA A 27 -6.93 7.10 6.84
CA ALA A 27 -7.14 6.81 5.43
C ALA A 27 -8.35 5.89 5.23
N SER A 28 -9.16 6.18 4.21
CA SER A 28 -10.35 5.40 3.87
C SER A 28 -10.09 4.48 2.68
N HIS A 29 -10.53 3.22 2.74
CA HIS A 29 -10.46 2.34 1.57
C HIS A 29 -11.38 2.87 0.47
N TRP A 30 -10.82 3.13 -0.71
CA TRP A 30 -11.59 3.31 -1.92
C TRP A 30 -11.68 1.95 -2.59
N ALA A 31 -12.88 1.36 -2.59
CA ALA A 31 -13.15 0.03 -3.15
C ALA A 31 -13.12 0.03 -4.69
N VAL A 32 -12.04 0.56 -5.24
CA VAL A 32 -11.71 0.54 -6.65
C VAL A 32 -10.56 -0.42 -6.88
N ARG A 33 -10.54 -1.01 -8.08
CA ARG A 33 -9.48 -1.90 -8.53
C ARG A 33 -8.84 -1.26 -9.78
N PRO A 34 -7.76 -0.47 -9.61
CA PRO A 34 -7.09 0.25 -10.68
C PRO A 34 -6.73 -0.61 -11.88
N VAL A 35 -6.29 -1.84 -11.63
CA VAL A 35 -6.00 -2.84 -12.67
C VAL A 35 -6.94 -4.01 -12.51
N ALA A 36 -7.81 -4.21 -13.51
CA ALA A 36 -8.76 -5.31 -13.60
C ALA A 36 -9.04 -5.66 -15.08
N PRO A 37 -9.43 -6.91 -15.38
CA PRO A 37 -9.95 -7.27 -16.69
C PRO A 37 -11.11 -6.36 -17.11
N GLY A 38 -11.07 -5.85 -18.34
CA GLY A 38 -12.16 -5.02 -18.89
C GLY A 38 -12.28 -3.61 -18.30
N ALA A 39 -11.35 -3.17 -17.46
CA ALA A 39 -11.29 -1.79 -16.99
C ALA A 39 -10.92 -0.86 -18.17
N SER A 40 -11.92 -0.33 -18.88
CA SER A 40 -11.72 0.51 -20.07
C SER A 40 -12.48 1.84 -20.02
N SER A 41 -13.16 2.17 -18.93
CA SER A 41 -14.04 3.34 -18.86
C SER A 41 -13.88 4.08 -17.53
N THR A 42 -13.72 5.41 -17.62
CA THR A 42 -13.69 6.33 -16.46
C THR A 42 -15.10 6.56 -15.88
N SER A 43 -16.14 6.14 -16.60
CA SER A 43 -17.56 6.40 -16.31
C SER A 43 -18.12 5.59 -15.14
N ASP A 44 -17.44 4.51 -14.73
CA ASP A 44 -17.93 3.57 -13.70
C ASP A 44 -17.13 3.65 -12.39
N MET A 45 -16.37 4.74 -12.20
CA MET A 45 -15.58 4.95 -11.00
C MET A 45 -16.48 5.14 -9.77
N PRO A 46 -16.31 4.35 -8.70
CA PRO A 46 -17.10 4.53 -7.48
C PRO A 46 -16.82 5.90 -6.88
N GLU A 47 -17.81 6.47 -6.20
CA GLU A 47 -17.63 7.75 -5.52
C GLU A 47 -16.47 7.68 -4.52
N LEU A 48 -15.71 8.78 -4.42
CA LEU A 48 -14.66 8.89 -3.42
C LEU A 48 -15.26 8.80 -2.00
N PRO A 49 -14.66 8.00 -1.11
CA PRO A 49 -15.05 7.96 0.29
C PRO A 49 -14.92 9.33 0.98
N ALA A 50 -15.44 9.45 2.20
CA ALA A 50 -15.18 10.62 3.04
C ALA A 50 -13.69 10.69 3.45
N GLY A 51 -13.17 11.93 3.54
CA GLY A 51 -11.78 12.24 3.86
C GLY A 51 -11.01 12.78 2.66
N ASP A 52 -9.70 12.97 2.84
CA ASP A 52 -8.75 13.47 1.85
C ASP A 52 -7.63 12.46 1.54
N LEU A 53 -7.50 11.39 2.33
CA LEU A 53 -6.55 10.32 2.10
C LEU A 53 -7.28 9.00 1.90
N PHE A 54 -7.04 8.38 0.75
CA PHE A 54 -7.64 7.12 0.35
C PHE A 54 -6.56 6.07 0.17
N TRP A 55 -6.94 4.80 0.27
CA TRP A 55 -6.08 3.71 -0.18
C TRP A 55 -6.86 2.70 -1.01
N ALA A 56 -6.19 2.05 -1.95
CA ALA A 56 -6.75 0.97 -2.74
C ALA A 56 -5.67 -0.05 -3.09
N TRP A 57 -6.03 -1.32 -3.18
CA TRP A 57 -5.17 -2.32 -3.81
C TRP A 57 -4.94 -1.95 -5.27
N THR A 58 -3.71 -2.07 -5.77
CA THR A 58 -3.43 -1.79 -7.20
C THR A 58 -4.20 -2.73 -8.14
N GLY A 59 -4.37 -4.00 -7.74
CA GLY A 59 -5.01 -5.04 -8.55
C GLY A 59 -4.12 -5.59 -9.66
N GLY A 60 -4.63 -6.63 -10.33
CA GLY A 60 -4.00 -7.30 -11.47
C GLY A 60 -5.01 -7.66 -12.57
N MET A 61 -4.58 -8.40 -13.58
CA MET A 61 -5.42 -8.82 -14.72
C MET A 61 -6.09 -10.19 -14.51
N GLY A 62 -6.01 -10.78 -13.31
CA GLY A 62 -6.77 -11.97 -12.94
C GLY A 62 -8.25 -11.68 -12.70
N GLU A 63 -9.09 -12.70 -12.59
CA GLU A 63 -10.52 -12.50 -12.29
C GLU A 63 -10.69 -12.05 -10.83
N GLY A 64 -10.06 -12.76 -9.89
CA GLY A 64 -9.93 -12.37 -8.49
C GLY A 64 -8.94 -11.23 -8.27
N LEU A 65 -9.04 -10.57 -7.11
CA LEU A 65 -8.13 -9.48 -6.73
C LEU A 65 -6.67 -9.97 -6.62
N PHE A 66 -6.47 -11.16 -6.05
CA PHE A 66 -5.16 -11.75 -5.77
C PHE A 66 -4.79 -12.89 -6.73
N ASP A 67 -5.55 -13.05 -7.82
CA ASP A 67 -5.27 -14.09 -8.81
C ASP A 67 -4.06 -13.66 -9.66
N ASP A 68 -3.12 -14.60 -9.84
CA ASP A 68 -2.01 -14.41 -10.76
C ASP A 68 -2.51 -14.41 -12.21
N ASP A 69 -2.04 -13.42 -12.98
CA ASP A 69 -2.26 -13.38 -14.42
C ASP A 69 -1.02 -12.77 -15.10
N PRO A 70 -0.38 -13.45 -16.07
CA PRO A 70 0.79 -12.94 -16.77
C PRO A 70 0.57 -11.56 -17.40
N ARG A 71 -0.65 -11.24 -17.83
CA ARG A 71 -1.01 -9.94 -18.42
C ARG A 71 -0.83 -8.79 -17.44
N THR A 72 -0.82 -9.04 -16.13
CA THR A 72 -0.54 -8.05 -15.08
C THR A 72 0.83 -7.41 -15.24
N TRP A 73 1.84 -8.21 -15.57
CA TRP A 73 3.24 -7.75 -15.68
C TRP A 73 3.65 -7.43 -17.13
N MET A 74 2.74 -7.61 -18.08
CA MET A 74 2.90 -7.17 -19.46
C MET A 74 2.44 -5.72 -19.65
N GLY A 75 2.56 -5.21 -20.87
CA GLY A 75 2.08 -3.87 -21.22
C GLY A 75 0.61 -3.62 -20.88
N SER A 76 -0.24 -4.66 -20.88
CA SER A 76 -1.66 -4.57 -20.52
C SER A 76 -1.91 -4.09 -19.09
N GLY A 77 -1.28 -4.71 -18.08
CA GLY A 77 -1.48 -4.30 -16.68
C GLY A 77 -0.94 -2.90 -16.43
N ARG A 78 0.17 -2.54 -17.08
CA ARG A 78 0.72 -1.18 -17.03
C ARG A 78 -0.23 -0.14 -17.66
N ASN A 79 -0.72 -0.41 -18.87
CA ASN A 79 -1.63 0.50 -19.56
C ASN A 79 -2.93 0.71 -18.78
N ALA A 80 -3.43 -0.34 -18.12
CA ALA A 80 -4.60 -0.25 -17.25
C ALA A 80 -4.34 0.67 -16.04
N LEU A 81 -3.18 0.52 -15.38
CA LEU A 81 -2.81 1.39 -14.26
C LEU A 81 -2.67 2.87 -14.70
N ASP A 82 -2.06 3.11 -15.86
CA ASP A 82 -1.91 4.47 -16.40
C ASP A 82 -3.27 5.09 -16.74
N ALA A 83 -4.13 4.33 -17.41
CA ALA A 83 -5.48 4.76 -17.76
C ALA A 83 -6.28 5.11 -16.49
N PHE A 84 -6.16 4.30 -15.44
CA PHE A 84 -6.74 4.60 -14.14
C PHE A 84 -6.20 5.90 -13.54
N CYS A 85 -4.88 6.10 -13.52
CA CYS A 85 -4.27 7.30 -12.97
C CYS A 85 -4.74 8.56 -13.72
N VAL A 86 -4.86 8.51 -15.05
CA VAL A 86 -5.41 9.59 -15.86
C VAL A 86 -6.89 9.85 -15.52
N ALA A 87 -7.67 8.79 -15.36
CA ALA A 87 -9.11 8.87 -15.06
C ALA A 87 -9.42 9.45 -13.67
N ALA A 88 -8.72 8.96 -12.64
CA ALA A 88 -9.01 9.30 -11.25
C ALA A 88 -8.45 10.67 -10.85
N ARG A 89 -7.39 11.14 -11.52
CA ARG A 89 -6.67 12.36 -11.18
C ARG A 89 -7.56 13.60 -11.03
N PRO A 90 -8.43 13.96 -12.00
CA PRO A 90 -9.24 15.18 -11.88
C PRO A 90 -10.16 15.15 -10.64
N GLY A 91 -10.74 13.98 -10.33
CA GLY A 91 -11.61 13.82 -9.16
C GLY A 91 -10.86 13.91 -7.83
N LEU A 92 -9.64 13.37 -7.78
CA LEU A 92 -8.76 13.50 -6.62
C LEU A 92 -8.31 14.95 -6.44
N GLU A 93 -7.79 15.60 -7.48
CA GLU A 93 -7.30 16.97 -7.42
C GLU A 93 -8.40 17.97 -7.07
N ALA A 94 -9.60 17.84 -7.66
CA ALA A 94 -10.74 18.71 -7.35
C ALA A 94 -11.19 18.66 -5.87
N ARG A 95 -10.96 17.52 -5.20
CA ARG A 95 -11.26 17.31 -3.78
C ARG A 95 -10.05 17.53 -2.87
N GLY A 96 -8.88 17.88 -3.44
CA GLY A 96 -7.62 17.92 -2.68
C GLY A 96 -7.22 16.55 -2.11
N GLY A 97 -7.76 15.47 -2.66
CA GLY A 97 -7.59 14.11 -2.17
C GLY A 97 -6.34 13.43 -2.73
N ARG A 98 -5.85 12.43 -2.01
CA ARG A 98 -4.71 11.60 -2.39
C ARG A 98 -5.05 10.13 -2.29
N LEU A 99 -4.57 9.34 -3.25
CA LEU A 99 -4.75 7.90 -3.29
C LEU A 99 -3.42 7.18 -3.06
N LEU A 100 -3.37 6.38 -2.01
CA LEU A 100 -2.29 5.45 -1.74
C LEU A 100 -2.58 4.11 -2.42
N LEU A 101 -1.74 3.73 -3.36
CA LEU A 101 -1.82 2.43 -4.00
C LEU A 101 -1.06 1.41 -3.14
N ARG A 102 -1.77 0.36 -2.70
CA ARG A 102 -1.24 -0.74 -1.90
C ARG A 102 -0.74 -1.86 -2.85
N PRO A 103 0.57 -2.11 -2.89
CA PRO A 103 1.18 -3.12 -3.75
C PRO A 103 0.93 -4.54 -3.20
N HIS A 104 1.04 -5.53 -4.08
CA HIS A 104 0.96 -6.96 -3.77
C HIS A 104 1.71 -7.73 -4.86
N HIS A 105 2.35 -8.85 -4.55
CA HIS A 105 3.20 -9.58 -5.52
C HIS A 105 2.46 -9.96 -6.83
N ALA A 106 1.17 -10.29 -6.74
CA ALA A 106 0.30 -10.61 -7.87
C ALA A 106 -0.27 -9.38 -8.63
N HIS A 107 0.04 -8.15 -8.21
CA HIS A 107 -0.52 -6.91 -8.77
C HIS A 107 0.44 -6.21 -9.74
N ALA A 108 -0.06 -5.19 -10.44
CA ALA A 108 0.74 -4.37 -11.36
C ALA A 108 1.88 -3.60 -10.65
N LEU A 109 1.75 -3.36 -9.35
CA LEU A 109 2.81 -2.87 -8.47
C LEU A 109 3.25 -4.02 -7.56
N GLY A 110 3.88 -5.05 -8.14
CA GLY A 110 4.29 -6.26 -7.43
C GLY A 110 5.75 -6.29 -7.00
N ASP A 111 6.55 -5.33 -7.44
CA ASP A 111 7.98 -5.29 -7.18
C ASP A 111 8.49 -3.86 -6.92
N VAL A 112 9.72 -3.76 -6.42
CA VAL A 112 10.35 -2.46 -6.13
C VAL A 112 10.47 -1.56 -7.38
N PRO A 113 10.94 -2.06 -8.55
CA PRO A 113 11.04 -1.23 -9.75
C PRO A 113 9.72 -0.63 -10.23
N SER A 114 8.62 -1.38 -10.21
CA SER A 114 7.29 -0.92 -10.61
C SER A 114 6.77 0.17 -9.67
N CYS A 115 6.94 -0.01 -8.36
CA CYS A 115 6.63 1.00 -7.34
C CYS A 115 7.41 2.31 -7.55
N LEU A 116 8.74 2.23 -7.71
CA LEU A 116 9.57 3.42 -7.96
C LEU A 116 9.21 4.12 -9.27
N ARG A 117 8.86 3.35 -10.30
CA ARG A 117 8.43 3.90 -11.58
C ARG A 117 7.15 4.71 -11.44
N LEU A 118 6.14 4.17 -10.74
CA LEU A 118 4.92 4.92 -10.43
C LEU A 118 5.25 6.24 -9.73
N LEU A 119 6.01 6.17 -8.63
CA LEU A 119 6.30 7.37 -7.81
C LEU A 119 6.97 8.48 -8.62
N ARG A 120 7.90 8.12 -9.51
CA ARG A 120 8.57 9.09 -10.40
C ARG A 120 7.60 9.68 -11.43
N GLU A 121 6.74 8.88 -12.02
CA GLU A 121 5.78 9.33 -13.04
C GLU A 121 4.62 10.14 -12.45
N GLN A 122 4.31 9.91 -11.17
CA GLN A 122 3.26 10.62 -10.43
C GLN A 122 3.83 11.69 -9.49
N GLU A 123 5.08 12.13 -9.69
CA GLU A 123 5.69 13.19 -8.88
C GLU A 123 4.83 14.46 -8.90
N GLY A 124 4.51 14.99 -7.71
CA GLY A 124 3.60 16.13 -7.53
C GLY A 124 2.12 15.83 -7.79
N GLY A 125 1.76 14.59 -8.13
CA GLY A 125 0.39 14.14 -8.35
C GLY A 125 -0.32 13.62 -7.08
N PRO A 126 -1.60 13.22 -7.20
CA PRO A 126 -2.38 12.75 -6.07
C PRO A 126 -2.12 11.28 -5.73
N PHE A 127 -1.23 10.58 -6.44
CA PHE A 127 -0.94 9.16 -6.22
C PHE A 127 0.34 8.97 -5.41
N ALA A 128 0.30 8.08 -4.42
CA ALA A 128 1.46 7.68 -3.63
C ALA A 128 1.36 6.19 -3.26
N LEU A 129 2.31 5.69 -2.47
CA LEU A 129 2.34 4.29 -2.05
C LEU A 129 1.89 4.12 -0.60
N LEU A 130 1.08 3.09 -0.38
CA LEU A 130 0.88 2.45 0.92
C LEU A 130 1.70 1.16 0.91
N LEU A 131 2.97 1.23 1.31
CA LEU A 131 3.89 0.11 1.23
C LEU A 131 3.41 -1.04 2.12
N ASP A 132 3.27 -2.23 1.54
CA ASP A 132 2.95 -3.46 2.26
C ASP A 132 3.96 -4.54 1.87
N PRO A 133 5.09 -4.63 2.58
CA PRO A 133 6.15 -5.56 2.24
C PRO A 133 5.71 -7.02 2.39
N VAL A 134 4.78 -7.30 3.31
CA VAL A 134 4.27 -8.66 3.53
C VAL A 134 3.42 -9.11 2.33
N ALA A 135 2.54 -8.24 1.83
CA ALA A 135 1.75 -8.50 0.62
C ALA A 135 2.61 -8.62 -0.66
N MET A 136 3.73 -7.89 -0.70
CA MET A 136 4.71 -7.97 -1.80
C MET A 136 5.60 -9.21 -1.74
N LEU A 137 5.57 -9.98 -0.65
CA LEU A 137 6.37 -11.18 -0.49
C LEU A 137 5.59 -12.42 -0.96
N ALA A 138 5.97 -12.97 -2.12
CA ALA A 138 5.40 -14.24 -2.59
C ALA A 138 5.77 -15.39 -1.65
N GLN A 139 4.95 -16.44 -1.62
CA GLN A 139 5.17 -17.59 -0.72
C GLN A 139 6.57 -18.23 -0.89
N SER A 140 7.06 -18.31 -2.13
CA SER A 140 8.39 -18.85 -2.44
C SER A 140 9.56 -18.01 -1.93
N MET A 141 9.33 -16.74 -1.61
CA MET A 141 10.35 -15.79 -1.15
C MET A 141 10.51 -15.79 0.38
N ARG A 142 9.65 -16.50 1.12
CA ARG A 142 9.65 -16.49 2.59
C ARG A 142 10.95 -16.99 3.21
N ALA A 143 11.65 -17.92 2.55
CA ALA A 143 12.95 -18.42 3.02
C ALA A 143 14.01 -17.30 3.11
N ASP A 144 13.91 -16.31 2.22
CA ASP A 144 14.83 -15.17 2.11
C ASP A 144 14.14 -13.85 2.49
N ALA A 145 13.09 -13.91 3.32
CA ALA A 145 12.22 -12.76 3.64
C ALA A 145 13.01 -11.55 4.16
N GLN A 146 14.03 -11.77 5.00
CA GLN A 146 14.85 -10.69 5.55
C GLN A 146 15.53 -9.87 4.46
N ASP A 147 16.20 -10.50 3.49
CA ASP A 147 16.87 -9.80 2.39
C ASP A 147 15.86 -9.03 1.53
N HIS A 148 14.71 -9.64 1.24
CA HIS A 148 13.63 -8.98 0.51
C HIS A 148 13.09 -7.76 1.26
N PHE A 149 12.80 -7.86 2.57
CA PHE A 149 12.33 -6.75 3.38
C PHE A 149 13.38 -5.64 3.49
N THR A 150 14.65 -5.96 3.71
CA THR A 150 15.73 -4.97 3.72
C THR A 150 15.75 -4.18 2.41
N ARG A 151 15.72 -4.87 1.26
CA ARG A 151 15.71 -4.19 -0.06
C ARG A 151 14.47 -3.33 -0.27
N MET A 152 13.28 -3.84 0.06
CA MET A 152 12.03 -3.09 -0.05
C MET A 152 12.04 -1.85 0.85
N ALA A 153 12.42 -2.00 2.12
CA ALA A 153 12.45 -0.92 3.09
C ALA A 153 13.43 0.19 2.65
N HIS A 154 14.67 -0.16 2.31
CA HIS A 154 15.66 0.82 1.85
C HIS A 154 15.25 1.57 0.58
N ALA A 155 14.57 0.89 -0.35
CA ALA A 155 14.17 1.49 -1.61
C ALA A 155 12.88 2.30 -1.51
N LEU A 156 11.90 1.87 -0.70
CA LEU A 156 10.53 2.39 -0.75
C LEU A 156 10.08 3.11 0.51
N ALA A 157 10.60 2.79 1.71
CA ALA A 157 10.07 3.36 2.95
C ALA A 157 10.27 4.89 3.03
N GLY A 158 11.35 5.41 2.43
CA GLY A 158 11.67 6.83 2.41
C GLY A 158 10.80 7.65 1.45
N VAL A 159 10.10 6.98 0.54
CA VAL A 159 9.31 7.59 -0.54
C VAL A 159 7.85 7.12 -0.54
N SER A 160 7.46 6.34 0.47
CA SER A 160 6.07 5.91 0.69
C SER A 160 5.40 6.82 1.72
N ASP A 161 4.07 6.93 1.65
CA ASP A 161 3.29 7.80 2.53
C ASP A 161 2.58 7.02 3.65
N GLY A 162 2.63 5.70 3.59
CA GLY A 162 2.32 4.82 4.69
C GLY A 162 3.04 3.49 4.53
N VAL A 163 3.28 2.82 5.65
CA VAL A 163 3.74 1.43 5.67
C VAL A 163 2.74 0.61 6.48
N VAL A 164 2.33 -0.53 5.95
CA VAL A 164 1.39 -1.47 6.56
C VAL A 164 2.12 -2.76 6.92
N ILE A 165 1.89 -3.23 8.14
CA ILE A 165 2.28 -4.56 8.61
C ILE A 165 0.98 -5.32 8.87
N ASP A 166 0.59 -6.13 7.89
CA ASP A 166 -0.66 -6.87 7.88
C ASP A 166 -0.42 -8.29 7.34
N GLY A 167 -1.20 -9.26 7.82
CA GLY A 167 -1.07 -10.67 7.39
C GLY A 167 0.23 -11.41 7.77
N ALA A 168 1.11 -10.79 8.56
CA ALA A 168 2.33 -11.43 9.07
C ALA A 168 2.08 -12.13 10.41
N ASP A 169 2.69 -13.30 10.59
CA ASP A 169 2.93 -13.84 11.93
C ASP A 169 4.00 -13.00 12.66
N GLU A 170 4.20 -13.26 13.96
CA GLU A 170 5.06 -12.43 14.80
C GLU A 170 6.53 -12.47 14.34
N ASP A 171 7.02 -13.63 13.91
CA ASP A 171 8.40 -13.79 13.43
C ASP A 171 8.62 -12.96 12.14
N LEU A 172 7.74 -13.10 11.16
CA LEU A 172 7.83 -12.36 9.90
C LEU A 172 7.67 -10.85 10.12
N ALA A 173 6.79 -10.44 11.03
CA ALA A 173 6.60 -9.04 11.36
C ALA A 173 7.85 -8.44 12.04
N MET A 174 8.55 -9.21 12.89
CA MET A 174 9.78 -8.77 13.54
C MET A 174 10.94 -8.60 12.56
N LEU A 175 11.07 -9.49 11.56
CA LEU A 175 12.04 -9.33 10.45
C LEU A 175 11.79 -8.02 9.68
N LEU A 176 10.53 -7.74 9.34
CA LEU A 176 10.16 -6.49 8.68
C LEU A 176 10.50 -5.26 9.54
N LEU A 177 10.21 -5.31 10.84
CA LEU A 177 10.53 -4.20 11.74
C LEU A 177 12.04 -3.95 11.88
N GLU A 178 12.85 -5.01 11.87
CA GLU A 178 14.31 -4.88 11.83
C GLU A 178 14.77 -4.17 10.54
N ALA A 179 14.24 -4.59 9.38
CA ALA A 179 14.52 -3.93 8.12
C ALA A 179 14.09 -2.45 8.10
N LEU A 180 12.92 -2.13 8.66
CA LEU A 180 12.42 -0.76 8.76
C LEU A 180 13.27 0.10 9.70
N GLY A 181 13.78 -0.46 10.80
CA GLY A 181 14.64 0.25 11.75
C GLY A 181 16.00 0.69 11.16
N GLY A 182 16.44 0.05 10.07
CA GLY A 182 17.65 0.42 9.33
C GLY A 182 17.42 1.31 8.10
N ALA A 183 16.17 1.53 7.71
CA ALA A 183 15.82 2.22 6.46
C ALA A 183 15.45 3.69 6.69
N PRO A 184 15.67 4.58 5.71
CA PRO A 184 15.08 5.91 5.74
C PRO A 184 13.55 5.77 5.65
N ILE A 185 12.82 6.31 6.62
CA ILE A 185 11.36 6.34 6.57
C ILE A 185 10.92 7.78 6.30
N ASN A 186 9.97 7.97 5.39
CA ASN A 186 9.37 9.28 5.15
C ASN A 186 8.82 9.86 6.48
N GLU A 187 9.19 11.09 6.82
CA GLU A 187 8.80 11.76 8.07
C GLU A 187 7.29 11.98 8.20
N LYS A 188 6.59 12.02 7.06
CA LYS A 188 5.14 12.20 6.96
C LYS A 188 4.39 10.88 6.90
N ALA A 189 5.10 9.76 6.74
CA ALA A 189 4.45 8.46 6.66
C ALA A 189 3.85 8.07 8.01
N PHE A 190 2.70 7.39 7.94
CA PHE A 190 2.17 6.64 9.07
C PHE A 190 2.64 5.19 9.03
N LEU A 191 2.74 4.57 10.20
CA LEU A 191 3.02 3.14 10.33
C LEU A 191 1.76 2.46 10.87
N ALA A 192 1.24 1.52 10.09
CA ALA A 192 -0.03 0.86 10.34
C ALA A 192 0.17 -0.61 10.69
N VAL A 193 -0.48 -1.09 11.75
CA VAL A 193 -0.49 -2.51 12.12
C VAL A 193 -1.91 -3.06 12.24
N THR A 194 -2.06 -4.35 11.96
CA THR A 194 -3.32 -5.08 12.12
C THR A 194 -3.87 -4.96 13.57
N PRO A 195 -5.19 -4.97 13.81
CA PRO A 195 -5.75 -4.72 15.13
C PRO A 195 -5.45 -5.85 16.13
N GLY A 196 -5.14 -7.05 15.63
CA GLY A 196 -4.69 -8.18 16.43
C GLY A 196 -3.19 -8.18 16.80
N ALA A 197 -2.42 -7.16 16.42
CA ALA A 197 -1.00 -7.07 16.71
C ALA A 197 -0.71 -7.17 18.22
N SER A 198 0.31 -7.96 18.59
CA SER A 198 0.79 -8.11 19.97
C SER A 198 1.28 -6.77 20.53
N GLU A 199 1.27 -6.63 21.86
CA GLU A 199 1.81 -5.43 22.53
C GLU A 199 3.29 -5.22 22.19
N THR A 200 4.07 -6.30 22.10
CA THR A 200 5.45 -6.29 21.64
C THR A 200 5.57 -5.66 20.25
N LEU A 201 4.75 -6.12 19.29
CA LEU A 201 4.77 -5.61 17.93
C LEU A 201 4.42 -4.12 17.89
N ARG A 202 3.36 -3.72 18.60
CA ARG A 202 2.93 -2.32 18.72
C ARG A 202 4.02 -1.44 19.32
N GLY A 203 4.68 -1.91 20.38
CA GLY A 203 5.78 -1.20 21.04
C GLY A 203 6.98 -0.98 20.09
N ARG A 204 7.33 -1.97 19.27
CA ARG A 204 8.41 -1.86 18.28
C ARG A 204 8.07 -0.88 17.17
N VAL A 205 6.84 -0.91 16.66
CA VAL A 205 6.35 0.06 15.67
C VAL A 205 6.38 1.48 16.23
N ALA A 206 5.94 1.68 17.47
CA ALA A 206 6.01 2.97 18.15
C ALA A 206 7.44 3.46 18.32
N ALA A 207 8.38 2.57 18.66
CA ALA A 207 9.79 2.91 18.75
C ALA A 207 10.35 3.40 17.39
N ILE A 208 10.03 2.72 16.29
CA ILE A 208 10.45 3.13 14.94
C ILE A 208 9.79 4.47 14.54
N ALA A 209 8.50 4.65 14.83
CA ALA A 209 7.80 5.91 14.57
C ALA A 209 8.45 7.10 15.29
N ALA A 210 9.01 6.88 16.48
CA ALA A 210 9.68 7.90 17.29
C ALA A 210 11.12 8.24 16.86
N GLN A 211 11.74 7.46 15.97
CA GLN A 211 13.14 7.67 15.53
C GLN A 211 13.34 8.82 14.53
N GLY A 212 12.31 9.61 14.21
CA GLY A 212 12.41 10.79 13.34
C GLY A 212 11.43 11.91 13.66
#